data_AF-A0A4S8PXV7-F1
#
_entry.id   AF-A0A4S8PXV7-F1
#
_cell.length_a   1.000
_cell.length_b   1.000
_cell.length_c   1.000
_cell.angle_alpha   90.00
_cell.angle_beta   90.00
_cell.angle_gamma   90.00
#
_symmetry.space_group_name_H-M   'P 1'
#
loop_
_entity.id
_entity.type
_entity.pdbx_description
1 polymer ?
#
loop_
_entity_poly.entity_id
_entity_poly.type
_entity_poly.pdbx_seq_one_letter_code
_entity_poly.pdbx_strand_id
1 'polypeptide(L)'
;MVSIKPAESNVVELPRADLENRIADAFTSTLSSAQIAALLREVDQADQAAQDASIRANEIALDPTTRPDAVAKARKEMEDADFTRRRMERATERLTELHDQAVKRERSEANRQEYDAARAERDQLVEDLKEYPDLIDRVTALILRVRDNDARLERVNSLAAGDQAWLASAEYVASGSPSGWNAAGSSDRPRLMSSKLVELTDTGTRPINLKS
;
A
#
# COMPACT_ATOMS: atom_id res chain seq x y z
N MET A 1 30.26 -38.35 13.88
CA MET A 1 29.91 -38.19 12.45
C MET A 1 28.41 -38.40 12.33
N VAL A 2 27.64 -37.31 12.23
CA VAL A 2 26.18 -37.36 12.06
C VAL A 2 25.91 -37.37 10.56
N SER A 3 25.38 -38.48 10.06
CA SER A 3 25.01 -38.65 8.65
C SER A 3 23.63 -38.04 8.43
N ILE A 4 23.59 -36.91 7.73
CA ILE A 4 22.35 -36.25 7.33
C ILE A 4 21.95 -36.85 5.97
N LYS A 5 20.89 -37.67 5.97
CA LYS A 5 20.22 -38.13 4.75
C LYS A 5 19.55 -36.92 4.07
N PRO A 6 19.77 -36.67 2.77
CA PRO A 6 19.02 -35.64 2.05
C PRO A 6 17.57 -36.11 1.86
N ALA A 7 16.63 -35.19 2.05
CA ALA A 7 15.21 -35.40 1.81
C ALA A 7 14.98 -35.60 0.30
N GLU A 8 14.39 -36.74 -0.05
CA GLU A 8 13.89 -37.03 -1.39
C GLU A 8 12.74 -36.05 -1.68
N SER A 9 13.00 -35.10 -2.58
CA SER A 9 11.98 -34.21 -3.13
C SER A 9 11.07 -35.05 -4.03
N ASN A 10 9.99 -35.58 -3.45
CA ASN A 10 8.94 -36.30 -4.16
C ASN A 10 8.13 -35.28 -4.97
N VAL A 11 8.63 -34.91 -6.15
CA VAL A 11 7.87 -34.13 -7.13
C VAL A 11 6.83 -35.08 -7.69
N VAL A 12 5.61 -34.99 -7.17
CA VAL A 12 4.45 -35.72 -7.69
C VAL A 12 4.19 -35.18 -9.09
N GLU A 13 4.67 -35.91 -10.09
CA GLU A 13 4.42 -35.64 -11.50
C GLU A 13 2.92 -35.89 -11.76
N LEU A 14 2.13 -34.80 -11.79
CA LEU A 14 0.69 -34.90 -12.04
C LEU A 14 0.47 -35.42 -13.48
N PRO A 15 -0.38 -36.44 -13.66
CA PRO A 15 -0.60 -37.02 -14.98
C PRO A 15 -1.16 -35.97 -15.97
N ARG A 16 -0.71 -35.98 -17.22
CA ARG A 16 -1.07 -35.00 -18.26
C ARG A 16 -2.58 -34.75 -18.40
N ALA A 17 -3.41 -35.77 -18.19
CA ALA A 17 -4.87 -35.65 -18.20
C ALA A 17 -5.43 -34.74 -17.08
N ASP A 18 -4.74 -34.68 -15.94
CA ASP A 18 -5.09 -33.78 -14.83
C ASP A 18 -4.83 -32.31 -15.18
N LEU A 19 -3.68 -32.02 -15.81
CA LEU A 19 -3.34 -30.66 -16.24
C LEU A 19 -4.32 -30.13 -17.30
N GLU A 20 -4.69 -30.94 -18.29
CA GLU A 20 -5.65 -30.52 -19.32
C GLU A 20 -7.04 -30.19 -18.74
N ASN A 21 -7.50 -30.96 -17.75
CA ASN A 21 -8.75 -30.69 -17.05
C ASN A 21 -8.65 -29.38 -16.27
N ARG A 22 -7.55 -29.14 -15.57
CA ARG A 22 -7.32 -27.89 -14.82
C ARG A 22 -7.24 -26.67 -15.74
N ILE A 23 -6.66 -26.81 -16.93
CA ILE A 23 -6.69 -25.77 -17.98
C ILE A 23 -8.13 -25.48 -18.39
N ALA A 24 -8.95 -26.50 -18.65
CA ALA A 24 -10.35 -26.32 -19.01
C ALA A 24 -11.17 -25.67 -17.88
N ASP A 25 -10.96 -26.12 -16.64
CA ASP A 25 -11.61 -25.60 -15.45
C ASP A 25 -11.24 -24.14 -15.19
N ALA A 26 -10.01 -23.72 -15.51
CA ALA A 26 -9.58 -22.33 -15.38
C ALA A 26 -10.44 -21.36 -16.23
N PHE A 27 -10.99 -21.80 -17.37
CA PHE A 27 -11.85 -20.97 -18.21
C PHE A 27 -13.31 -20.92 -17.78
N THR A 28 -13.73 -21.80 -16.86
CA THR A 28 -15.11 -21.83 -16.34
C THR A 28 -15.20 -21.30 -14.90
N SER A 29 -14.09 -21.33 -14.17
CA SER A 29 -13.98 -20.85 -12.80
C SER A 29 -13.40 -19.43 -12.72
N THR A 30 -13.64 -18.75 -11.59
CA THR A 30 -13.03 -17.44 -11.32
C THR A 30 -11.75 -17.62 -10.51
N LEU A 31 -10.64 -17.89 -11.20
CA LEU A 31 -9.33 -17.99 -10.57
C LEU A 31 -8.71 -16.61 -10.31
N SER A 32 -7.85 -16.53 -9.29
CA SER A 32 -7.01 -15.36 -9.05
C SER A 32 -5.85 -15.28 -10.04
N SER A 33 -5.27 -14.09 -10.20
CA SER A 33 -4.08 -13.87 -11.02
C SER A 33 -2.93 -14.80 -10.60
N ALA A 34 -2.71 -14.96 -9.30
CA ALA A 34 -1.68 -15.84 -8.76
C ALA A 34 -1.92 -17.33 -9.09
N GLN A 35 -3.18 -17.79 -9.06
CA GLN A 35 -3.53 -19.16 -9.43
C GLN A 35 -3.31 -19.41 -10.93
N ILE A 36 -3.69 -18.45 -11.79
CA ILE A 36 -3.49 -18.56 -13.23
C ILE A 36 -2.00 -18.52 -13.57
N ALA A 37 -1.21 -17.67 -12.89
CA ALA A 37 0.24 -17.62 -13.05
C ALA A 37 0.93 -18.92 -12.65
N ALA A 38 0.42 -19.61 -11.62
CA ALA A 38 0.91 -20.93 -11.25
C ALA A 38 0.59 -21.96 -12.34
N LEU A 39 -0.64 -21.95 -12.87
CA LEU A 39 -1.05 -22.84 -13.96
C LEU A 39 -0.23 -22.61 -15.25
N LEU A 40 0.08 -21.35 -15.59
CA LEU A 40 0.95 -21.03 -16.73
C LEU A 40 2.35 -21.66 -16.60
N ARG A 41 2.93 -21.70 -15.40
CA ARG A 41 4.23 -22.37 -15.17
C ARG A 41 4.15 -23.87 -15.39
N GLU A 42 3.04 -24.49 -15.01
CA GLU A 42 2.83 -25.93 -15.23
C GLU A 42 2.61 -26.24 -16.72
N VAL A 43 1.93 -25.36 -17.45
CA VAL A 43 1.79 -25.47 -18.91
C VAL A 43 3.15 -25.36 -19.61
N ASP A 44 4.00 -24.41 -19.20
CA ASP A 44 5.37 -24.28 -19.73
C ASP A 44 6.22 -25.53 -19.46
N GLN A 45 6.15 -26.09 -18.25
CA GLN A 45 6.82 -27.36 -17.93
C GLN A 45 6.32 -28.52 -18.80
N ALA A 46 5.00 -28.61 -19.04
CA ALA A 46 4.42 -29.65 -19.88
C ALA A 46 4.80 -29.48 -21.36
N ASP A 47 4.94 -28.24 -21.83
CA ASP A 47 5.41 -27.90 -23.17
C ASP A 47 6.86 -28.34 -23.39
N GLN A 48 7.75 -27.99 -22.45
CA GLN A 48 9.16 -28.41 -22.45
C GLN A 48 9.28 -29.94 -22.41
N ALA A 49 8.51 -30.61 -21.56
CA ALA A 49 8.51 -32.07 -21.50
C ALA A 49 8.03 -32.71 -22.81
N ALA A 50 7.05 -32.12 -23.48
CA ALA A 50 6.60 -32.56 -24.80
C ALA A 50 7.66 -32.34 -25.88
N GLN A 51 8.36 -31.20 -25.85
CA GLN A 51 9.48 -30.91 -26.75
C GLN A 51 10.60 -31.94 -26.59
N ASP A 52 11.02 -32.22 -25.36
CA ASP A 52 12.06 -33.22 -25.09
C ASP A 52 11.64 -34.62 -25.55
N ALA A 53 10.38 -35.00 -25.34
CA ALA A 53 9.84 -36.27 -25.82
C ALA A 53 9.88 -36.35 -27.35
N SER A 54 9.50 -35.27 -28.05
CA SER A 54 9.55 -35.19 -29.50
C SER A 54 10.97 -35.31 -30.05
N ILE A 55 11.96 -34.67 -29.40
CA ILE A 55 13.37 -34.73 -29.80
C ILE A 55 13.90 -36.16 -29.65
N ARG A 56 13.69 -36.79 -28.49
CA ARG A 56 14.12 -38.18 -28.24
C ARG A 56 13.48 -39.16 -29.22
N ALA A 57 12.18 -39.02 -29.48
CA ALA A 57 11.47 -39.87 -30.42
C ALA A 57 11.99 -39.68 -31.87
N ASN A 58 12.32 -38.45 -32.25
CA ASN A 58 12.93 -38.17 -33.55
C ASN A 58 14.33 -38.80 -33.70
N GLU A 59 15.17 -38.76 -32.65
CA GLU A 59 16.48 -39.43 -32.65
C GLU A 59 16.35 -40.95 -32.88
N ILE A 60 15.42 -41.61 -32.18
CA ILE A 60 15.13 -43.05 -32.34
C ILE A 60 14.62 -43.36 -33.76
N ALA A 61 13.74 -42.51 -34.30
CA ALA A 61 13.14 -42.72 -35.62
C ALA A 61 14.14 -42.57 -36.78
N LEU A 62 15.23 -41.83 -36.58
CA LEU A 62 16.27 -41.57 -37.58
C LEU A 62 17.49 -42.50 -37.44
N ASP A 63 17.59 -43.30 -36.37
CA ASP A 63 18.68 -44.23 -36.16
C ASP A 63 18.59 -45.43 -37.13
N PRO A 64 19.57 -45.64 -38.02
CA PRO A 64 19.56 -46.73 -39.00
C PRO A 64 19.67 -48.13 -38.37
N THR A 65 20.05 -48.23 -37.10
CA THR A 65 20.13 -49.50 -36.36
C THR A 65 18.82 -49.87 -35.67
N THR A 66 17.86 -48.93 -35.60
CA THR A 66 16.56 -49.15 -34.98
C THR A 66 15.66 -49.99 -35.89
N ARG A 67 14.99 -50.99 -35.29
CA ARG A 67 14.10 -51.89 -36.03
C ARG A 67 12.84 -51.15 -36.53
N PRO A 68 12.23 -51.57 -37.66
CA PRO A 68 11.08 -50.87 -38.26
C PRO A 68 9.88 -50.67 -37.31
N ASP A 69 9.62 -51.63 -36.41
CA ASP A 69 8.54 -51.55 -35.43
C ASP A 69 8.79 -50.45 -34.38
N ALA A 70 10.03 -50.33 -33.92
CA ALA A 70 10.44 -49.26 -33.00
C ALA A 70 10.44 -47.89 -33.69
N VAL A 71 10.83 -47.80 -34.97
CA VAL A 71 10.71 -46.56 -35.77
C VAL A 71 9.25 -46.12 -35.89
N ALA A 72 8.33 -47.04 -36.17
CA ALA A 72 6.91 -46.72 -36.26
C ALA A 72 6.34 -46.19 -34.94
N LYS A 73 6.74 -46.81 -33.80
CA LYS A 73 6.38 -46.33 -32.46
C LYS A 73 6.93 -44.93 -32.18
N ALA A 74 8.21 -44.71 -32.49
CA ALA A 74 8.88 -43.43 -32.28
C ALA A 74 8.24 -42.30 -33.11
N ARG A 75 7.85 -42.56 -34.36
CA ARG A 75 7.11 -41.58 -35.17
C ARG A 75 5.78 -41.19 -34.54
N LYS A 76 5.02 -42.16 -34.02
CA LYS A 76 3.76 -41.89 -33.32
C LYS A 76 3.99 -41.05 -32.06
N GLU A 77 4.99 -41.41 -31.26
CA GLU A 77 5.35 -40.65 -30.05
C GLU A 77 5.75 -39.20 -30.37
N MET A 78 6.48 -39.00 -31.47
CA MET A 78 6.82 -37.67 -31.98
C MET A 78 5.58 -36.87 -32.39
N GLU A 79 4.63 -37.47 -33.11
CA GLU A 79 3.37 -36.83 -33.50
C GLU A 79 2.50 -36.47 -32.29
N ASP A 80 2.36 -37.39 -31.33
CA ASP A 80 1.61 -37.17 -30.09
C ASP A 80 2.24 -36.04 -29.24
N ALA A 81 3.58 -35.98 -29.20
CA ALA A 81 4.34 -34.93 -28.53
C ALA A 81 4.15 -33.57 -29.22
N ASP A 82 4.23 -33.50 -30.55
CA ASP A 82 3.99 -32.27 -31.31
C ASP A 82 2.56 -31.76 -31.14
N PHE A 83 1.58 -32.65 -31.15
CA PHE A 83 0.19 -32.30 -30.87
C PHE A 83 0.03 -31.69 -29.47
N THR A 84 0.67 -32.30 -28.47
CA THR A 84 0.62 -31.77 -27.11
C THR A 84 1.24 -30.37 -27.05
N ARG A 85 2.41 -30.18 -27.67
CA ARG A 85 3.11 -28.89 -27.70
C ARG A 85 2.21 -27.78 -28.28
N ARG A 86 1.63 -28.03 -29.46
CA ARG A 86 0.68 -27.08 -30.08
C ARG A 86 -0.52 -26.78 -29.18
N ARG A 87 -1.00 -27.77 -28.43
CA ARG A 87 -2.09 -27.56 -27.47
C ARG A 87 -1.66 -26.70 -26.28
N MET A 88 -0.47 -26.94 -25.72
CA MET A 88 0.08 -26.15 -24.62
C MET A 88 0.36 -24.72 -25.07
N GLU A 89 0.88 -24.50 -26.28
CA GLU A 89 1.05 -23.18 -26.88
C GLU A 89 -0.28 -22.41 -26.92
N ARG A 90 -1.35 -23.03 -27.42
CA ARG A 90 -2.70 -22.44 -27.42
C ARG A 90 -3.25 -22.21 -26.01
N ALA A 91 -2.95 -23.10 -25.07
CA ALA A 91 -3.35 -22.92 -23.67
C ALA A 91 -2.63 -21.71 -23.07
N THR A 92 -1.32 -21.56 -23.31
CA THR A 92 -0.51 -20.42 -22.84
C THR A 92 -1.04 -19.09 -23.36
N GLU A 93 -1.34 -18.99 -24.67
CA GLU A 93 -1.94 -17.79 -25.26
C GLU A 93 -3.20 -17.37 -24.49
N ARG A 94 -4.16 -18.31 -24.34
CA ARG A 94 -5.46 -18.02 -23.72
C ARG A 94 -5.37 -17.82 -22.20
N LEU A 95 -4.49 -18.54 -21.51
CA LEU A 95 -4.27 -18.36 -20.08
C LEU A 95 -3.57 -17.03 -19.78
N THR A 96 -2.71 -16.54 -20.69
CA THR A 96 -2.10 -15.21 -20.57
C THR A 96 -3.16 -14.11 -20.65
N GLU A 97 -4.08 -14.20 -21.61
CA GLU A 97 -5.22 -13.27 -21.69
C GLU A 97 -6.09 -13.31 -20.43
N LEU A 98 -6.38 -14.52 -19.93
CA LEU A 98 -7.16 -14.71 -18.71
C LEU A 98 -6.44 -14.15 -17.47
N HIS A 99 -5.12 -14.33 -17.38
CA HIS A 99 -4.28 -13.78 -16.33
C HIS A 99 -4.35 -12.25 -16.32
N ASP A 100 -4.18 -11.61 -17.47
CA ASP A 100 -4.24 -10.15 -17.59
C ASP A 100 -5.61 -9.59 -17.19
N GLN A 101 -6.68 -10.31 -17.53
CA GLN A 101 -8.04 -9.95 -17.09
C GLN A 101 -8.18 -10.09 -15.57
N ALA A 102 -7.65 -11.16 -14.96
CA ALA A 102 -7.68 -11.36 -13.52
C ALA A 102 -6.89 -10.26 -12.78
N VAL A 103 -5.70 -9.90 -13.26
CA VAL A 103 -4.88 -8.80 -12.70
C VAL A 103 -5.65 -7.48 -12.75
N LYS A 104 -6.26 -7.14 -13.89
CA LYS A 104 -7.06 -5.92 -14.04
C LYS A 104 -8.24 -5.89 -13.07
N ARG A 105 -8.96 -7.01 -12.95
CA ARG A 105 -10.10 -7.15 -12.04
C ARG A 105 -9.68 -6.95 -10.58
N GLU A 106 -8.64 -7.65 -10.14
CA GLU A 106 -8.14 -7.56 -8.77
C GLU A 106 -7.66 -6.14 -8.42
N ARG A 107 -6.91 -5.51 -9.32
CA ARG A 107 -6.45 -4.13 -9.13
C ARG A 107 -7.61 -3.15 -9.09
N SER A 108 -8.61 -3.31 -9.95
CA SER A 108 -9.80 -2.47 -9.93
C SER A 108 -10.57 -2.60 -8.62
N GLU A 109 -10.67 -3.81 -8.08
CA GLU A 109 -11.33 -4.06 -6.80
C GLU A 109 -10.57 -3.40 -5.64
N ALA A 110 -9.25 -3.58 -5.58
CA ALA A 110 -8.41 -2.94 -4.58
C ALA A 110 -8.50 -1.41 -4.64
N ASN A 111 -8.42 -0.83 -5.84
CA ASN A 111 -8.56 0.62 -6.04
C ASN A 111 -9.93 1.15 -5.58
N ARG A 112 -11.00 0.39 -5.81
CA ARG A 112 -12.35 0.77 -5.38
C ARG A 112 -12.45 0.80 -3.85
N GLN A 113 -11.91 -0.21 -3.18
CA GLN A 113 -11.90 -0.28 -1.72
C GLN A 113 -11.12 0.89 -1.11
N GLU A 114 -9.94 1.20 -1.65
CA GLU A 114 -9.14 2.33 -1.20
C GLU A 114 -9.85 3.68 -1.45
N TYR A 115 -10.48 3.84 -2.61
CA TYR A 115 -11.25 5.03 -2.94
C TYR A 115 -12.41 5.23 -1.96
N ASP A 116 -13.17 4.17 -1.66
CA ASP A 116 -14.30 4.24 -0.73
C ASP A 116 -13.83 4.55 0.70
N ALA A 117 -12.70 3.99 1.13
CA ALA A 117 -12.08 4.30 2.43
C ALA A 117 -11.62 5.77 2.52
N ALA A 118 -10.86 6.25 1.54
CA ALA A 118 -10.39 7.63 1.49
C ALA A 118 -11.54 8.64 1.41
N ARG A 119 -12.62 8.29 0.71
CA ARG A 119 -13.84 9.10 0.66
C ARG A 119 -14.51 9.19 2.03
N ALA A 120 -14.64 8.08 2.74
CA ALA A 120 -15.24 8.07 4.08
C ALA A 120 -14.41 8.89 5.08
N GLU A 121 -13.08 8.78 5.04
CA GLU A 121 -12.18 9.58 5.86
C GLU A 121 -12.33 11.07 5.57
N ARG A 122 -12.35 11.47 4.29
CA ARG A 122 -12.59 12.86 3.89
C ARG A 122 -13.92 13.37 4.44
N ASP A 123 -14.98 12.58 4.31
CA ASP A 123 -16.32 12.99 4.76
C ASP A 123 -16.36 13.16 6.28
N GLN A 124 -15.65 12.32 7.04
CA GLN A 124 -15.48 12.51 8.49
C GLN A 124 -14.68 13.78 8.81
N LEU A 125 -13.56 14.03 8.13
CA LEU A 125 -12.77 15.24 8.32
C LEU A 125 -13.55 16.52 8.01
N VAL A 126 -14.47 16.48 7.04
CA VAL A 126 -15.37 17.60 6.76
C VAL A 126 -16.27 17.89 7.95
N GLU A 127 -16.79 16.87 8.65
CA GLU A 127 -17.57 17.06 9.87
C GLU A 127 -16.71 17.62 11.01
N ASP A 128 -15.51 17.08 11.21
CA ASP A 128 -14.58 17.54 12.25
C ASP A 128 -14.17 19.01 12.03
N LEU A 129 -13.94 19.40 10.77
CA LEU A 129 -13.59 20.77 10.41
C LEU A 129 -14.71 21.79 10.65
N LYS A 130 -15.96 21.36 10.88
CA LYS A 130 -17.04 22.28 11.25
C LYS A 130 -16.85 22.88 12.64
N GLU A 131 -16.11 22.22 13.54
CA GLU A 131 -15.78 22.78 14.86
C GLU A 131 -14.65 23.80 14.81
N TYR A 132 -13.87 23.80 13.72
CA TYR A 132 -12.68 24.63 13.61
C TYR A 132 -12.92 26.15 13.79
N PRO A 133 -13.98 26.77 13.23
CA PRO A 133 -14.28 28.17 13.47
C PRO A 133 -14.50 28.49 14.95
N ASP A 134 -15.28 27.66 15.66
CA ASP A 134 -15.55 27.84 17.09
C ASP A 134 -14.28 27.71 17.93
N LEU A 135 -13.39 26.79 17.56
CA LEU A 135 -12.09 26.64 18.21
C LEU A 135 -11.21 27.88 18.00
N ILE A 136 -11.18 28.43 16.79
CA ILE A 136 -10.46 29.68 16.49
C ILE A 136 -11.02 30.85 17.28
N ASP A 137 -12.34 30.97 17.41
CA ASP A 137 -12.98 32.01 18.21
C ASP A 137 -12.61 31.88 19.69
N ARG A 138 -12.62 30.66 20.24
CA ARG A 138 -12.23 30.40 21.62
C ARG A 138 -10.75 30.72 21.88
N VAL A 139 -9.87 30.30 20.98
CA VAL A 139 -8.43 30.60 21.08
C VAL A 139 -8.18 32.10 20.99
N THR A 140 -8.83 32.79 20.04
CA THR A 140 -8.74 34.24 19.88
C THR A 140 -9.23 34.97 21.13
N ALA A 141 -10.40 34.59 21.65
CA ALA A 141 -10.94 35.18 22.87
C ALA A 141 -10.01 34.97 24.08
N LEU A 142 -9.37 33.80 24.19
CA LEU A 142 -8.40 33.52 25.24
C LEU A 142 -7.17 34.42 25.12
N ILE A 143 -6.59 34.54 23.91
CA ILE A 143 -5.41 35.40 23.65
C ILE A 143 -5.71 36.85 24.02
N LEU A 144 -6.87 37.38 23.61
CA LEU A 144 -7.28 38.75 23.95
C LEU A 144 -7.44 38.95 25.46
N ARG A 145 -8.03 37.99 26.16
CA ARG A 145 -8.19 38.04 27.62
C ARG A 145 -6.85 38.01 28.35
N VAL A 146 -5.89 37.20 27.89
CA VAL A 146 -4.53 37.15 28.45
C VAL A 146 -3.83 38.49 28.25
N ARG A 147 -3.89 39.06 27.04
CA ARG A 147 -3.34 40.40 26.75
C ARG A 147 -3.89 41.47 27.70
N ASP A 148 -5.21 41.52 27.83
CA ASP A 148 -5.88 42.54 28.63
C ASP A 148 -5.59 42.33 30.14
N ASN A 149 -5.42 41.08 30.58
CA ASN A 149 -4.98 40.75 31.93
C ASN A 149 -3.54 41.21 32.19
N ASP A 150 -2.60 40.92 31.28
CA ASP A 150 -1.20 41.32 31.42
C ASP A 150 -1.06 42.85 31.50
N ALA A 151 -1.76 43.59 30.64
CA ALA A 151 -1.78 45.05 30.69
C ALA A 151 -2.37 45.57 32.02
N ARG A 152 -3.34 44.87 32.61
CA ARG A 152 -3.89 45.21 33.93
C ARG A 152 -2.89 44.91 35.05
N LEU A 153 -2.22 43.75 35.00
CA LEU A 153 -1.21 43.37 35.98
C LEU A 153 -0.04 44.35 35.97
N GLU A 154 0.41 44.79 34.79
CA GLU A 154 1.44 45.83 34.66
C GLU A 154 1.04 47.14 35.34
N ARG A 155 -0.20 47.60 35.14
CA ARG A 155 -0.74 48.79 35.83
C ARG A 155 -0.84 48.62 37.34
N VAL A 156 -1.25 47.44 37.82
CA VAL A 156 -1.37 47.18 39.27
C VAL A 156 0.02 47.09 39.91
N ASN A 157 0.95 46.39 39.27
CA ASN A 157 2.30 46.19 39.76
C ASN A 157 3.11 47.50 39.76
N SER A 158 2.87 48.43 38.81
CA SER A 158 3.54 49.75 38.81
C SER A 158 3.05 50.70 39.90
N LEU A 159 1.85 50.49 40.42
CA LEU A 159 1.25 51.27 41.52
C LEU A 159 1.46 50.63 42.90
N ALA A 160 2.02 49.42 42.96
CA ALA A 160 2.23 48.70 44.21
C ALA A 160 3.23 49.46 45.10
N ALA A 161 2.85 49.69 46.36
CA ALA A 161 3.69 50.32 47.38
C ALA A 161 3.72 49.45 48.65
N GLY A 162 4.90 49.35 49.29
CA GLY A 162 5.09 48.57 50.52
C GLY A 162 5.19 47.05 50.28
N ASP A 163 4.63 46.24 51.18
CA ASP A 163 4.77 44.77 51.24
C ASP A 163 3.87 44.00 50.25
N GLN A 164 3.34 44.64 49.21
CA GLN A 164 2.50 43.95 48.22
C GLN A 164 3.35 43.07 47.28
N ALA A 165 3.02 41.78 47.22
CA ALA A 165 3.71 40.84 46.34
C ALA A 165 3.42 41.11 44.86
N TRP A 166 4.46 41.09 44.03
CA TRP A 166 4.36 41.22 42.57
C TRP A 166 3.48 40.12 41.97
N LEU A 167 2.50 40.50 41.14
CA LEU A 167 1.63 39.53 40.47
C LEU A 167 2.26 39.06 39.14
N ALA A 168 2.46 37.75 39.01
CA ALA A 168 2.95 37.12 37.78
C ALA A 168 1.84 36.99 36.72
N SER A 169 2.22 36.95 35.44
CA SER A 169 1.26 36.76 34.34
C SER A 169 0.54 35.42 34.41
N ALA A 170 -0.65 35.35 33.83
CA ALA A 170 -1.44 34.12 33.77
C ALA A 170 -0.67 32.99 33.06
N GLU A 171 0.06 33.29 31.99
CA GLU A 171 0.92 32.33 31.28
C GLU A 171 2.04 31.77 32.17
N TYR A 172 2.68 32.64 32.97
CA TYR A 172 3.74 32.24 33.88
C TYR A 172 3.23 31.28 34.95
N VAL A 173 2.08 31.61 35.56
CA VAL A 173 1.44 30.77 36.56
C VAL A 173 0.99 29.43 35.97
N ALA A 174 0.34 29.44 34.81
CA ALA A 174 -0.13 28.23 34.12
C ALA A 174 1.03 27.30 33.71
N SER A 175 2.22 27.85 33.47
CA SER A 175 3.41 27.05 33.14
C SER A 175 3.97 26.23 34.31
N GLY A 176 3.53 26.49 35.55
CA GLY A 176 4.03 25.85 36.76
C GLY A 176 5.42 26.33 37.19
N SER A 177 5.89 27.48 36.68
CA SER A 177 7.22 28.01 37.00
C SER A 177 7.24 28.57 38.43
N PRO A 178 8.19 28.15 39.30
CA PRO A 178 8.25 28.59 40.69
C PRO A 178 8.54 30.10 40.79
N SER A 179 7.73 30.79 41.62
CA SER A 179 7.54 32.25 41.71
C SER A 179 8.74 33.10 42.21
N GLY A 180 9.98 32.60 42.07
CA GLY A 180 11.20 33.27 42.55
C GLY A 180 12.19 33.71 41.46
N TRP A 181 11.96 33.36 40.19
CA TRP A 181 12.89 33.64 39.10
C TRP A 181 12.38 34.77 38.20
N ASN A 182 12.30 35.98 38.75
CA ASN A 182 12.25 37.21 37.96
C ASN A 182 13.68 37.67 37.67
N ALA A 183 14.37 37.02 36.74
CA ALA A 183 15.62 37.53 36.19
C ALA A 183 15.81 37.03 34.75
N ALA A 184 15.59 37.94 33.80
CA ALA A 184 16.15 37.92 32.45
C ALA A 184 16.11 36.58 31.66
N GLY A 185 14.99 36.35 30.96
CA GLY A 185 15.11 35.92 29.56
C GLY A 185 15.21 34.44 29.20
N SER A 186 14.89 33.47 30.07
CA SER A 186 14.94 32.04 29.67
C SER A 186 13.76 31.20 30.14
N SER A 187 12.54 31.50 29.69
CA SER A 187 11.52 30.46 29.57
C SER A 187 11.58 29.92 28.15
N ASP A 188 12.14 28.73 27.97
CA ASP A 188 12.26 28.00 26.69
C ASP A 188 10.89 27.54 26.13
N ARG A 189 9.81 28.15 26.63
CA ARG A 189 8.43 27.92 26.21
C ARG A 189 7.95 29.12 25.42
N PRO A 190 7.45 28.93 24.19
CA PRO A 190 6.87 30.01 23.41
C PRO A 190 5.68 30.57 24.19
N ARG A 191 5.73 31.86 24.53
CA ARG A 191 4.58 32.58 25.06
C ARG A 191 3.57 32.77 23.93
N LEU A 192 2.27 32.68 24.21
CA LEU A 192 1.25 32.91 23.18
C LEU A 192 1.41 34.33 22.62
N MET A 193 1.77 35.27 23.49
CA MET A 193 1.99 36.68 23.17
C MET A 193 3.34 36.97 22.46
N SER A 194 4.28 36.03 22.44
CA SER A 194 5.57 36.17 21.73
C SER A 194 5.61 35.37 20.42
N SER A 195 4.57 34.60 20.16
CA SER A 195 4.42 33.79 18.94
C SER A 195 3.92 34.70 17.82
N LYS A 196 4.55 34.68 16.63
CA LYS A 196 4.18 35.45 15.42
C LYS A 196 2.75 35.21 14.88
N LEU A 197 1.89 34.49 15.61
CA LEU A 197 0.51 34.20 15.26
C LEU A 197 -0.40 35.43 15.25
N VAL A 198 -0.03 36.52 15.95
CA VAL A 198 -0.85 37.74 16.07
C VAL A 198 -0.67 38.71 14.88
N GLU A 199 0.35 38.54 14.02
CA GLU A 199 0.57 39.43 12.85
C GLU A 199 -0.39 39.16 11.66
N LEU A 200 -1.22 38.11 11.72
CA LEU A 200 -2.04 37.66 10.59
C LEU A 200 -3.45 38.27 10.51
N THR A 201 -3.92 39.00 11.52
CA THR A 201 -5.30 39.54 11.51
C THR A 201 -5.44 40.94 10.90
N ASP A 202 -4.36 41.57 10.40
CA ASP A 202 -4.38 42.94 9.86
C ASP A 202 -4.00 43.06 8.37
N THR A 203 -3.88 41.94 7.63
CA THR A 203 -3.63 41.99 6.17
C THR A 203 -4.71 41.29 5.38
N GLY A 204 -5.81 42.01 5.18
CA GLY A 204 -6.49 42.12 3.89
C GLY A 204 -6.92 40.83 3.18
N THR A 205 -8.22 40.56 3.25
CA THR A 205 -9.05 39.91 2.23
C THR A 205 -8.41 39.94 0.84
N ARG A 206 -7.88 38.81 0.36
CA ARG A 206 -7.61 38.60 -1.06
C ARG A 206 -8.82 37.89 -1.70
N PRO A 207 -9.47 38.47 -2.71
CA PRO A 207 -10.51 37.78 -3.45
C PRO A 207 -9.88 36.64 -4.25
N ILE A 208 -10.36 35.42 -4.03
CA ILE A 208 -10.02 34.25 -4.84
C ILE A 208 -10.74 34.43 -6.18
N ASN A 209 -10.01 34.85 -7.21
CA ASN A 209 -10.53 34.98 -8.56
C ASN A 209 -10.49 33.60 -9.23
N LEU A 210 -11.57 32.83 -9.08
CA LEU A 210 -11.81 31.63 -9.87
C LEU A 210 -12.43 32.06 -11.20
N LYS A 211 -11.60 32.19 -12.24
CA LYS A 211 -12.11 32.20 -13.61
C LYS A 211 -12.20 30.75 -14.13
N SER A 212 -13.40 30.45 -14.62
CA SER A 212 -13.81 29.28 -15.40
C SER A 212 -12.97 29.08 -16.66
#